data_AF-A0A0B5I2U2-F1
#
_entry.id   AF-A0A0B5I2U2-F1
#
_cell.length_a   1.000
_cell.length_b   1.000
_cell.length_c   1.000
_cell.angle_alpha   90.00
_cell.angle_beta   90.00
_cell.angle_gamma   90.00
#
_symmetry.space_group_name_H-M   'P 1'
#
loop_
_entity.id
_entity.type
_entity.pdbx_description
1 polymer ?
#
loop_
_entity_poly.entity_id
_entity_poly.type
_entity_poly.pdbx_seq_one_letter_code
_entity_poly.pdbx_strand_id
1 'polypeptide(L)'
;MTYRRAAIPALIGGLLLTALLWWAGSSADALQLPGSGGTLGTGAVAELQRWLTPWAYDPPVFLDSGAQASGYVPDTSGGDHRDHYGGLYTTGLQIRYGAVLVAFVLGALLLVRRLPPVRGRTTAAFLALWAWGAVAGTLALAVSAPWMIASMGHGSYRLLPQLANVIAGGRQLPVAVSLVAAGATVLVARITAGGAGPLPRTDVPVRAARLAATAGTAVIALSVVVLSYQRVAAALQEFSPDGGLLSEPGDLLRQWLLLGAWDGPAGGPLGDWLLYRASDVLLLAVVWWALSRLPGLLTRVTLPAMAVGAVCVTVLGLLAAQLLRIAVVQAGPQQDLLYSTAGIGNGIPAALTCGLVAGAVATTVLRLSLRGAPDPAA
;
A
#
# COMPACT_ATOMS: atom_id res chain seq x y z
N MET A 1 -10.32 23.93 -6.24
CA MET A 1 -10.28 24.16 -4.78
C MET A 1 -8.99 24.92 -4.46
N THR A 2 -9.05 25.96 -3.63
CA THR A 2 -7.84 26.69 -3.19
C THR A 2 -7.00 25.82 -2.26
N TYR A 3 -5.68 26.05 -2.19
CA TYR A 3 -4.77 25.27 -1.34
C TYR A 3 -5.24 25.22 0.12
N ARG A 4 -5.65 26.37 0.67
CA ARG A 4 -6.14 26.48 2.06
C ARG A 4 -7.35 25.57 2.34
N ARG A 5 -8.29 25.47 1.39
CA ARG A 5 -9.49 24.63 1.57
C ARG A 5 -9.18 23.13 1.43
N ALA A 6 -8.14 22.76 0.67
CA ALA A 6 -7.70 21.37 0.57
C ALA A 6 -6.77 20.93 1.71
N ALA A 7 -6.04 21.86 2.33
CA ALA A 7 -5.11 21.56 3.43
C ALA A 7 -5.83 21.11 4.71
N ILE A 8 -6.94 21.76 5.08
CA ILE A 8 -7.72 21.44 6.29
C ILE A 8 -8.18 19.95 6.30
N PRO A 9 -8.90 19.44 5.28
CA PRO A 9 -9.31 18.04 5.28
C PRO A 9 -8.11 17.08 5.22
N ALA A 10 -7.05 17.42 4.47
CA ALA A 10 -5.86 16.59 4.38
C ALA A 10 -5.16 16.45 5.75
N LEU A 11 -5.03 17.54 6.51
CA LEU A 11 -4.45 17.53 7.86
C LEU A 11 -5.31 16.74 8.83
N ILE A 12 -6.63 16.95 8.84
CA ILE A 12 -7.54 16.20 9.73
C ILE A 12 -7.46 14.70 9.43
N GLY A 13 -7.50 14.33 8.15
CA GLY A 13 -7.36 12.94 7.74
C GLY A 13 -6.02 12.32 8.13
N GLY A 14 -4.93 13.07 7.94
CA GLY A 14 -3.58 12.62 8.33
C GLY A 14 -3.44 12.43 9.83
N LEU A 15 -3.89 13.41 10.61
CA LEU A 15 -3.88 13.32 12.08
C LEU A 15 -4.75 12.15 12.56
N LEU A 16 -5.93 11.95 11.97
CA LEU A 16 -6.81 10.84 12.32
C LEU A 16 -6.18 9.48 11.97
N LEU A 17 -5.58 9.36 10.78
CA LEU A 17 -4.88 8.13 10.36
C LEU A 17 -3.74 7.81 11.34
N THR A 18 -2.90 8.80 11.64
CA THR A 18 -1.77 8.64 12.57
C THR A 18 -2.27 8.31 13.98
N ALA A 19 -3.30 9.00 14.48
CA ALA A 19 -3.85 8.76 15.81
C ALA A 19 -4.49 7.38 15.95
N LEU A 20 -5.20 6.90 14.91
CA LEU A 20 -5.80 5.57 14.93
C LEU A 20 -4.75 4.45 14.84
N LEU A 21 -3.70 4.63 14.03
CA LEU A 21 -2.57 3.69 14.00
C LEU A 21 -1.78 3.69 15.30
N TRP A 22 -1.65 4.87 15.92
CA TRP A 22 -1.04 5.02 17.23
C TRP A 22 -1.83 4.30 18.32
N TRP A 23 -3.15 4.54 18.35
CA TRP A 23 -4.07 3.92 19.29
C TRP A 23 -4.14 2.39 19.11
N ALA A 24 -4.20 1.92 17.86
CA ALA A 24 -4.16 0.50 17.53
C ALA A 24 -2.85 -0.14 18.01
N GLY A 25 -1.70 0.52 17.78
CA GLY A 25 -0.41 0.12 18.29
C GLY A 25 -0.37 -0.04 19.81
N SER A 26 -0.88 0.94 20.55
CA SER A 26 -0.99 0.88 22.02
C SER A 26 -1.96 -0.18 22.54
N SER A 27 -2.84 -0.71 21.68
CA SER A 27 -3.79 -1.76 22.06
C SER A 27 -3.19 -3.16 21.97
N ALA A 28 -1.95 -3.31 21.49
CA ALA A 28 -1.28 -4.60 21.36
C ALA A 28 -1.12 -5.31 22.73
N ASP A 29 -0.89 -4.55 23.81
CA ASP A 29 -0.66 -5.12 25.14
C ASP A 29 -1.96 -5.61 25.79
N ALA A 30 -3.08 -4.97 25.46
CA ALA A 30 -4.40 -5.43 25.87
C ALA A 30 -4.74 -6.83 25.30
N LEU A 31 -4.16 -7.20 24.15
CA LEU A 31 -4.32 -8.53 23.57
C LEU A 31 -3.51 -9.61 24.30
N GLN A 32 -2.49 -9.25 25.08
CA GLN A 32 -1.68 -10.19 25.85
C GLN A 32 -2.32 -10.58 27.20
N LEU A 33 -3.40 -9.88 27.59
CA LEU A 33 -4.10 -10.16 28.84
C LEU A 33 -4.77 -11.55 28.80
N PRO A 34 -4.69 -12.37 29.88
CA PRO A 34 -5.21 -13.75 29.90
C PRO A 34 -6.68 -13.91 29.49
N GLY A 35 -7.49 -12.85 29.62
CA GLY A 35 -8.91 -12.84 29.25
C GLY A 35 -9.19 -12.69 27.74
N SER A 36 -8.23 -12.17 26.96
CA SER A 36 -8.44 -11.90 25.52
C SER A 36 -8.64 -13.17 24.70
N GLY A 37 -7.85 -14.22 25.00
CA GLY A 37 -7.92 -15.52 24.34
C GLY A 37 -9.23 -16.27 24.62
N GLY A 38 -9.84 -16.03 25.78
CA GLY A 38 -11.13 -16.63 26.15
C GLY A 38 -12.33 -16.00 25.42
N THR A 39 -12.28 -14.70 25.12
CA THR A 39 -13.38 -13.98 24.46
C THR A 39 -13.28 -13.93 22.95
N LEU A 40 -12.06 -13.82 22.41
CA LEU A 40 -11.81 -13.66 20.97
C LEU A 40 -11.36 -14.96 20.29
N GLY A 41 -10.89 -15.94 21.06
CA GLY A 41 -10.23 -17.14 20.56
C GLY A 41 -8.73 -16.91 20.31
N THR A 42 -7.93 -17.94 20.55
CA THR A 42 -6.46 -17.87 20.48
C THR A 42 -5.93 -17.56 19.07
N GLY A 43 -6.60 -18.08 18.03
CA GLY A 43 -6.25 -17.79 16.64
C GLY A 43 -6.48 -16.33 16.25
N ALA A 44 -7.61 -15.74 16.68
CA ALA A 44 -7.92 -14.34 16.40
C ALA A 44 -6.96 -13.38 17.09
N VAL A 45 -6.61 -13.67 18.35
CA VAL A 45 -5.64 -12.90 19.13
C VAL A 45 -4.27 -12.93 18.45
N ALA A 46 -3.79 -14.10 18.01
CA ALA A 46 -2.50 -14.22 17.34
C ALA A 46 -2.44 -13.41 16.02
N GLU A 47 -3.52 -13.42 15.24
CA GLU A 47 -3.58 -12.67 13.98
C GLU A 47 -3.70 -11.15 14.21
N LEU A 48 -4.53 -10.72 15.16
CA LEU A 48 -4.61 -9.32 15.58
C LEU A 48 -3.27 -8.82 16.11
N GLN A 49 -2.60 -9.62 16.93
CA GLN A 49 -1.26 -9.31 17.42
C GLN A 49 -0.31 -9.14 16.24
N ARG A 50 -0.31 -10.06 15.25
CA ARG A 50 0.50 -9.93 14.03
C ARG A 50 0.26 -8.62 13.26
N TRP A 51 -0.97 -8.10 13.24
CA TRP A 51 -1.29 -6.84 12.58
C TRP A 51 -0.82 -5.62 13.37
N LEU A 52 -0.88 -5.71 14.71
CA LEU A 52 -0.57 -4.62 15.63
C LEU A 52 0.92 -4.54 15.98
N THR A 53 1.66 -5.65 16.01
CA THR A 53 3.09 -5.69 16.38
C THR A 53 3.95 -4.67 15.62
N PRO A 54 3.76 -4.46 14.30
CA PRO A 54 4.50 -3.44 13.56
C PRO A 54 4.13 -2.00 13.93
N TRP A 55 3.12 -1.79 14.76
CA TRP A 55 2.70 -0.47 15.22
C TRP A 55 2.77 -0.33 16.74
N ALA A 56 3.15 -1.39 17.46
CA ALA A 56 3.29 -1.37 18.92
C ALA A 56 4.48 -0.50 19.35
N TYR A 57 4.36 0.12 20.53
CA TYR A 57 5.44 0.91 21.16
C TYR A 57 6.39 0.07 21.98
N ASP A 58 5.92 -1.06 22.47
CA ASP A 58 6.72 -1.94 23.29
C ASP A 58 7.75 -2.68 22.42
N PRO A 59 9.04 -2.59 22.78
CA PRO A 59 10.06 -3.31 22.06
C PRO A 59 9.78 -4.81 22.19
N PRO A 60 9.97 -5.61 21.14
CA PRO A 60 9.77 -7.05 21.24
C PRO A 60 10.63 -7.66 22.37
N VAL A 61 10.08 -8.70 23.03
CA VAL A 61 10.63 -9.35 24.23
C VAL A 61 12.11 -9.77 24.12
N PHE A 62 12.63 -10.00 22.90
CA PHE A 62 14.04 -10.30 22.66
C PHE A 62 14.99 -9.10 22.84
N LEU A 63 14.49 -7.87 22.72
CA LEU A 63 15.21 -6.66 23.11
C LEU A 63 15.20 -6.48 24.65
N ASP A 64 14.17 -7.01 25.32
CA ASP A 64 14.04 -6.93 26.78
C ASP A 64 14.79 -8.02 27.54
N SER A 65 15.01 -9.18 26.93
CA SER A 65 15.73 -10.28 27.56
C SER A 65 17.24 -10.22 27.38
N GLY A 66 17.77 -9.30 26.56
CA GLY A 66 19.21 -9.25 26.22
C GLY A 66 19.75 -10.56 25.61
N ALA A 67 18.86 -11.52 25.36
CA ALA A 67 19.18 -12.86 24.91
C ALA A 67 19.18 -12.86 23.39
N GLN A 68 20.25 -12.34 22.81
CA GLN A 68 20.55 -12.67 21.42
C GLN A 68 20.87 -14.16 21.32
N ALA A 69 20.29 -14.79 20.30
CA ALA A 69 20.64 -16.12 19.80
C ALA A 69 22.03 -16.17 19.12
N SER A 70 22.89 -15.19 19.36
CA SER A 70 24.32 -15.28 19.09
C SER A 70 25.00 -15.66 20.41
N GLY A 71 25.85 -16.68 20.41
CA GLY A 71 26.58 -17.17 21.60
C GLY A 71 27.62 -16.18 22.14
N TYR A 72 27.26 -14.90 22.24
CA TYR A 72 28.04 -13.84 22.83
C TYR A 72 27.45 -13.54 24.21
N VAL A 73 28.14 -13.98 25.25
CA VAL A 73 27.83 -13.62 26.63
C VAL A 73 28.05 -12.10 26.75
N PRO A 74 27.02 -11.27 27.01
CA PRO A 74 27.23 -9.87 27.26
C PRO A 74 27.96 -9.75 28.59
N ASP A 75 29.10 -9.06 28.56
CA ASP A 75 29.79 -8.67 29.77
C ASP A 75 28.82 -7.84 30.63
N THR A 76 28.75 -8.16 31.92
CA THR A 76 27.70 -7.69 32.85
C THR A 76 27.86 -6.21 33.26
N SER A 77 28.63 -5.45 32.49
CA SER A 77 28.96 -4.04 32.70
C SER A 77 28.24 -3.07 31.74
N GLY A 78 27.48 -3.55 30.75
CA GLY A 78 26.97 -2.75 29.63
C GLY A 78 25.49 -2.36 29.68
N GLY A 79 25.07 -1.49 30.60
CA GLY A 79 23.73 -0.87 30.53
C GLY A 79 23.50 -0.01 29.27
N ASP A 80 24.59 0.51 28.70
CA ASP A 80 24.60 1.49 27.60
C ASP A 80 24.12 0.93 26.23
N HIS A 81 24.31 -0.39 25.99
CA HIS A 81 23.94 -0.99 24.70
C HIS A 81 22.43 -1.26 24.59
N ARG A 82 21.76 -1.63 25.70
CA ARG A 82 20.30 -1.86 25.74
C ARG A 82 19.54 -0.56 25.49
N ASP A 83 19.99 0.52 26.14
CA ASP A 83 19.43 1.86 25.96
C ASP A 83 19.62 2.37 24.52
N HIS A 84 20.75 2.03 23.88
CA HIS A 84 21.00 2.40 22.49
C HIS A 84 20.06 1.71 21.49
N TYR A 85 19.85 0.38 21.59
CA TYR A 85 18.92 -0.34 20.70
C TYR A 85 17.46 0.05 20.94
N GLY A 86 17.07 0.30 22.19
CA GLY A 86 15.75 0.86 22.53
C GLY A 86 15.56 2.27 21.95
N GLY A 87 16.59 3.12 22.01
CA GLY A 87 16.61 4.44 21.37
C GLY A 87 16.43 4.39 19.85
N LEU A 88 17.06 3.41 19.18
CA LEU A 88 16.89 3.20 17.73
C LEU A 88 15.48 2.73 17.38
N TYR A 89 14.90 1.83 18.17
CA TYR A 89 13.54 1.33 17.99
C TYR A 89 12.50 2.45 18.13
N THR A 90 12.60 3.24 19.20
CA THR A 90 11.72 4.40 19.45
C THR A 90 11.85 5.46 18.36
N THR A 91 13.07 5.74 17.90
CA THR A 91 13.32 6.65 16.77
C THR A 91 12.68 6.11 15.48
N GLY A 92 12.81 4.81 15.19
CA GLY A 92 12.18 4.15 14.05
C GLY A 92 10.66 4.29 14.06
N LEU A 93 10.02 4.14 15.23
CA LEU A 93 8.58 4.35 15.40
C LEU A 93 8.17 5.82 15.22
N GLN A 94 8.93 6.78 15.77
CA GLN A 94 8.66 8.20 15.55
C GLN A 94 8.72 8.57 14.07
N ILE A 95 9.74 8.08 13.36
CA ILE A 95 9.88 8.25 11.91
C ILE A 95 8.69 7.60 11.19
N ARG A 96 8.24 6.41 11.61
CA ARG A 96 7.09 5.73 11.01
C ARG A 96 5.83 6.59 11.11
N TYR A 97 5.46 7.07 12.30
CA TYR A 97 4.25 7.88 12.47
C TYR A 97 4.34 9.24 11.76
N GLY A 98 5.52 9.88 11.80
CA GLY A 98 5.78 11.11 11.05
C GLY A 98 5.67 10.89 9.53
N ALA A 99 6.23 9.79 9.02
CA ALA A 99 6.18 9.43 7.61
C ALA A 99 4.75 9.14 7.14
N VAL A 100 3.93 8.43 7.94
CA VAL A 100 2.50 8.23 7.63
C VAL A 100 1.80 9.57 7.47
N LEU A 101 1.98 10.47 8.45
CA LEU A 101 1.34 11.78 8.45
C LEU A 101 1.72 12.58 7.21
N VAL A 102 3.02 12.71 6.93
CA VAL A 102 3.53 13.47 5.79
C VAL A 102 3.08 12.87 4.46
N ALA A 103 3.25 11.56 4.28
CA ALA A 103 2.87 10.87 3.04
C ALA A 103 1.36 10.97 2.78
N PHE A 104 0.54 10.77 3.82
CA PHE A 104 -0.92 10.90 3.69
C PHE A 104 -1.31 12.34 3.36
N VAL A 105 -0.83 13.33 4.12
CA VAL A 105 -1.19 14.75 3.91
C VAL A 105 -0.81 15.23 2.51
N LEU A 106 0.39 14.87 2.02
CA LEU A 106 0.84 15.29 0.69
C LEU A 106 -0.05 14.72 -0.43
N GLY A 107 -0.34 13.42 -0.39
CA GLY A 107 -1.21 12.82 -1.41
C GLY A 107 -2.68 13.21 -1.25
N ALA A 108 -3.18 13.34 -0.02
CA ALA A 108 -4.54 13.80 0.24
C ALA A 108 -4.75 15.25 -0.24
N LEU A 109 -3.77 16.14 -0.01
CA LEU A 109 -3.82 17.51 -0.50
C LEU A 109 -3.86 17.54 -2.03
N LEU A 110 -3.04 16.71 -2.69
CA LEU A 110 -3.02 16.60 -4.13
C LEU A 110 -4.34 16.02 -4.68
N LEU A 111 -4.85 14.95 -4.07
CA LEU A 111 -6.10 14.29 -4.45
C LEU A 111 -7.31 15.20 -4.21
N VAL A 112 -7.50 15.78 -3.03
CA VAL A 112 -8.64 16.66 -2.73
C VAL A 112 -8.62 17.90 -3.63
N ARG A 113 -7.43 18.43 -3.96
CA ARG A 113 -7.32 19.58 -4.84
C ARG A 113 -7.70 19.25 -6.29
N ARG A 114 -7.36 18.04 -6.76
CA ARG A 114 -7.55 17.62 -8.16
C ARG A 114 -8.85 16.86 -8.42
N LEU A 115 -9.36 16.17 -7.41
CA LEU A 115 -10.60 15.40 -7.31
C LEU A 115 -11.44 15.93 -6.12
N PRO A 116 -11.91 17.19 -6.16
CA PRO A 116 -12.75 17.72 -5.10
C PRO A 116 -14.04 16.91 -4.99
N PRO A 117 -14.49 16.53 -3.76
CA PRO A 117 -15.63 15.64 -3.56
C PRO A 117 -16.96 16.37 -3.73
N VAL A 118 -17.23 16.87 -4.93
CA VAL A 118 -18.48 17.54 -5.31
C VAL A 118 -19.27 16.64 -6.26
N ARG A 119 -20.61 16.74 -6.23
CA ARG A 119 -21.63 15.93 -6.98
C ARG A 119 -21.07 14.99 -8.06
N GLY A 120 -21.10 13.69 -7.78
CA GLY A 120 -20.67 12.61 -8.70
C GLY A 120 -19.20 12.17 -8.58
N ARG A 121 -18.35 12.90 -7.82
CA ARG A 121 -16.93 12.55 -7.60
C ARG A 121 -16.60 12.09 -6.17
N THR A 122 -17.59 12.04 -5.29
CA THR A 122 -17.40 11.71 -3.86
C THR A 122 -16.87 10.30 -3.66
N THR A 123 -17.44 9.32 -4.35
CA THR A 123 -17.03 7.92 -4.29
C THR A 123 -15.61 7.74 -4.83
N ALA A 124 -15.28 8.36 -5.97
CA ALA A 124 -13.94 8.33 -6.53
C ALA A 124 -12.90 8.97 -5.61
N ALA A 125 -13.22 10.12 -4.99
CA ALA A 125 -12.34 10.78 -4.03
C ALA A 125 -12.13 9.93 -2.76
N PHE A 126 -13.20 9.32 -2.25
CA PHE A 126 -13.15 8.41 -1.10
C PHE A 126 -12.26 7.19 -1.38
N LEU A 127 -12.51 6.49 -2.49
CA LEU A 127 -11.72 5.32 -2.87
C LEU A 127 -10.25 5.67 -3.13
N ALA A 128 -9.98 6.81 -3.77
CA ALA A 128 -8.62 7.28 -4.00
C ALA A 128 -7.88 7.61 -2.68
N LEU A 129 -8.55 8.28 -1.75
CA LEU A 129 -7.98 8.60 -0.43
C LEU A 129 -7.76 7.36 0.43
N TRP A 130 -8.68 6.39 0.35
CA TRP A 130 -8.55 5.12 1.03
C TRP A 130 -7.32 4.34 0.52
N ALA A 131 -7.22 4.18 -0.81
CA ALA A 131 -6.07 3.54 -1.44
C ALA A 131 -4.76 4.26 -1.14
N TRP A 132 -4.76 5.60 -1.12
CA TRP A 132 -3.59 6.39 -0.75
C TRP A 132 -3.20 6.21 0.72
N GLY A 133 -4.16 6.03 1.63
CA GLY A 133 -3.86 5.76 3.03
C GLY A 133 -3.15 4.42 3.25
N ALA A 134 -3.54 3.38 2.51
CA ALA A 134 -2.82 2.10 2.50
C ALA A 134 -1.38 2.25 1.97
N VAL A 135 -1.20 3.07 0.93
CA VAL A 135 0.13 3.43 0.38
C VAL A 135 0.97 4.20 1.40
N ALA A 136 0.39 5.18 2.08
CA ALA A 136 1.09 5.98 3.09
C ALA A 136 1.61 5.11 4.24
N GLY A 137 0.82 4.12 4.70
CA GLY A 137 1.28 3.14 5.69
C GLY A 137 2.47 2.31 5.20
N THR A 138 2.42 1.86 3.94
CA THR A 138 3.51 1.08 3.31
C THR A 138 4.79 1.92 3.16
N LEU A 139 4.65 3.18 2.74
CA LEU A 139 5.78 4.11 2.65
C LEU A 139 6.39 4.38 4.01
N ALA A 140 5.57 4.52 5.06
CA ALA A 140 6.07 4.72 6.41
C ALA A 140 6.85 3.52 6.95
N LEU A 141 6.39 2.30 6.67
CA LEU A 141 7.12 1.08 6.99
C LEU A 141 8.47 1.04 6.25
N ALA A 142 8.50 1.38 4.96
CA ALA A 142 9.73 1.43 4.17
C ALA A 142 10.72 2.49 4.68
N VAL A 143 10.23 3.70 4.99
CA VAL A 143 11.07 4.82 5.48
C VAL A 143 11.62 4.51 6.87
N SER A 144 10.85 3.87 7.76
CA SER A 144 11.31 3.52 9.11
C SER A 144 12.17 2.25 9.17
N ALA A 145 12.17 1.43 8.11
CA ALA A 145 12.81 0.11 8.12
C ALA A 145 14.31 0.12 8.49
N PRO A 146 15.15 1.07 8.04
CA PRO A 146 16.57 1.10 8.41
C PRO A 146 16.79 1.15 9.93
N TRP A 147 16.03 1.98 10.64
CA TRP A 147 16.11 2.12 12.10
C TRP A 147 15.64 0.87 12.83
N MET A 148 14.59 0.22 12.32
CA MET A 148 14.08 -1.03 12.90
C MET A 148 15.05 -2.19 12.72
N ILE A 149 15.75 -2.24 11.59
CA ILE A 149 16.78 -3.25 11.34
C ILE A 149 17.98 -3.02 12.26
N ALA A 150 18.42 -1.77 12.36
CA ALA A 150 19.50 -1.38 13.26
C ALA A 150 19.16 -1.67 14.72
N SER A 151 17.92 -1.42 15.16
CA SER A 151 17.47 -1.71 16.53
C SER A 151 17.50 -3.20 16.87
N MET A 152 17.40 -4.09 15.88
CA MET A 152 17.49 -5.54 16.09
C MET A 152 18.95 -6.04 16.14
N GLY A 153 19.96 -5.18 15.96
CA GLY A 153 21.37 -5.58 15.98
C GLY A 153 21.86 -6.31 14.72
N HIS A 154 21.05 -6.38 13.65
CA HIS A 154 21.35 -7.15 12.44
C HIS A 154 22.13 -6.35 11.39
N GLY A 155 23.17 -5.60 11.81
CA GLY A 155 23.81 -4.58 10.97
C GLY A 155 24.59 -5.06 9.74
N SER A 156 24.85 -6.36 9.55
CA SER A 156 25.87 -6.80 8.58
C SER A 156 25.47 -7.92 7.61
N TYR A 157 24.38 -8.66 7.82
CA TYR A 157 24.02 -9.80 6.96
C TYR A 157 22.55 -9.73 6.52
N ARG A 158 22.32 -9.74 5.20
CA ARG A 158 20.99 -9.82 4.56
C ARG A 158 20.05 -8.63 4.82
N LEU A 159 20.55 -7.42 4.59
CA LEU A 159 19.76 -6.18 4.72
C LEU A 159 18.54 -6.17 3.79
N LEU A 160 18.68 -6.61 2.53
CA LEU A 160 17.60 -6.55 1.53
C LEU A 160 16.40 -7.46 1.87
N PRO A 161 16.60 -8.74 2.26
CA PRO A 161 15.51 -9.56 2.77
C PRO A 161 14.84 -8.98 4.03
N GLN A 162 15.61 -8.39 4.94
CA GLN A 162 15.06 -7.78 6.15
C GLN A 162 14.21 -6.54 5.84
N LEU A 163 14.64 -5.70 4.90
CA LEU A 163 13.85 -4.58 4.40
C LEU A 163 12.53 -5.08 3.79
N ALA A 164 12.58 -6.13 2.97
CA ALA A 164 11.39 -6.73 2.39
C ALA A 164 10.42 -7.24 3.47
N ASN A 165 10.94 -7.88 4.52
CA ASN A 165 10.14 -8.38 5.64
C ASN A 165 9.50 -7.23 6.47
N VAL A 166 10.24 -6.16 6.77
CA VAL A 166 9.70 -5.00 7.50
C VAL A 166 8.62 -4.28 6.68
N ILE A 167 8.82 -4.14 5.36
CA ILE A 167 7.80 -3.58 4.45
C ILE A 167 6.59 -4.54 4.33
N ALA A 168 6.77 -5.83 4.59
CA ALA A 168 5.71 -6.83 4.63
C ALA A 168 4.90 -6.85 5.93
N GLY A 169 5.51 -6.48 7.04
CA GLY A 169 4.85 -6.40 8.34
C GLY A 169 3.75 -5.33 8.36
N GLY A 170 2.55 -5.70 8.85
CA GLY A 170 1.56 -4.72 9.30
C GLY A 170 0.84 -3.96 8.19
N ARG A 171 0.72 -4.57 7.00
CA ARG A 171 0.02 -3.99 5.84
C ARG A 171 -1.50 -3.95 6.00
N GLN A 172 -2.08 -4.89 6.76
CA GLN A 172 -3.54 -4.96 6.90
C GLN A 172 -4.10 -3.77 7.68
N LEU A 173 -3.41 -3.37 8.75
CA LEU A 173 -3.90 -2.32 9.65
C LEU A 173 -4.07 -0.95 8.94
N PRO A 174 -3.09 -0.43 8.16
CA PRO A 174 -3.28 0.78 7.38
C PRO A 174 -4.43 0.70 6.38
N VAL A 175 -4.68 -0.45 5.75
CA VAL A 175 -5.80 -0.63 4.82
C VAL A 175 -7.13 -0.43 5.54
N ALA A 176 -7.30 -1.01 6.72
CA ALA A 176 -8.53 -0.87 7.51
C ALA A 176 -8.69 0.55 8.07
N VAL A 177 -7.65 1.07 8.73
CA VAL A 177 -7.69 2.36 9.42
C VAL A 177 -7.83 3.53 8.45
N SER A 178 -7.22 3.43 7.27
CA SER A 178 -7.34 4.46 6.23
C SER A 178 -8.75 4.63 5.69
N LEU A 179 -9.64 3.64 5.83
CA LEU A 179 -11.03 3.77 5.41
C LEU A 179 -11.77 4.82 6.24
N VAL A 180 -11.53 4.83 7.56
CA VAL A 180 -12.07 5.82 8.49
C VAL A 180 -11.47 7.20 8.20
N ALA A 181 -10.15 7.27 8.04
CA ALA A 181 -9.46 8.52 7.71
C ALA A 181 -9.93 9.13 6.38
N ALA A 182 -10.12 8.30 5.34
CA ALA A 182 -10.65 8.73 4.05
C ALA A 182 -12.08 9.25 4.17
N GLY A 183 -12.94 8.57 4.95
CA GLY A 183 -14.31 9.00 5.21
C GLY A 183 -14.38 10.38 5.85
N ALA A 184 -13.61 10.58 6.93
CA ALA A 184 -13.50 11.87 7.61
C ALA A 184 -12.95 12.96 6.69
N THR A 185 -11.89 12.65 5.94
CA THR A 185 -11.27 13.58 4.97
C THR A 185 -12.27 14.04 3.92
N VAL A 186 -13.03 13.12 3.33
CA VAL A 186 -14.05 13.43 2.32
C VAL A 186 -15.18 14.24 2.93
N LEU A 187 -15.64 13.90 4.13
CA LEU A 187 -16.72 14.61 4.81
C LEU A 187 -16.35 16.07 5.11
N VAL A 188 -15.17 16.31 5.67
CA VAL A 188 -14.63 17.67 5.87
C VAL A 188 -14.41 18.38 4.54
N ALA A 189 -13.86 17.69 3.53
CA ALA A 189 -13.65 18.25 2.20
C ALA A 189 -14.97 18.65 1.52
N ARG A 190 -16.07 17.92 1.77
CA ARG A 190 -17.41 18.28 1.29
C ARG A 190 -17.95 19.53 1.99
N ILE A 191 -17.80 19.61 3.31
CA ILE A 191 -18.23 20.78 4.09
C ILE A 191 -17.47 22.03 3.63
N THR A 192 -16.16 21.93 3.49
CA THR A 192 -15.29 23.03 3.04
C THR A 192 -15.46 23.40 1.55
N ALA A 193 -15.99 22.47 0.74
CA ALA A 193 -16.36 22.70 -0.66
C ALA A 193 -17.80 23.19 -0.84
N GLY A 194 -18.62 23.24 0.22
CA GLY A 194 -19.96 23.80 0.19
C GLY A 194 -19.95 25.21 -0.40
N GLY A 195 -20.73 25.44 -1.47
CA GLY A 195 -20.79 26.73 -2.18
C GLY A 195 -19.81 26.89 -3.33
N ALA A 196 -18.98 25.89 -3.65
CA ALA A 196 -18.24 25.91 -4.92
C ALA A 196 -19.19 25.60 -6.08
N GLY A 197 -19.31 26.52 -7.04
CA GLY A 197 -20.11 26.33 -8.26
C GLY A 197 -19.68 25.12 -9.10
N PRO A 198 -20.40 24.81 -10.20
CA PRO A 198 -20.08 23.67 -11.05
C PRO A 198 -18.62 23.71 -11.47
N LEU A 199 -17.86 22.68 -11.07
CA LEU A 199 -16.43 22.60 -11.37
C LEU A 199 -16.24 22.25 -12.84
N PRO A 200 -15.31 22.94 -13.55
CA PRO A 200 -15.03 22.63 -14.94
C PRO A 200 -14.58 21.16 -15.07
N ARG A 201 -15.19 20.46 -16.02
CA ARG A 201 -14.74 19.15 -16.48
C ARG A 201 -13.72 19.39 -17.59
N THR A 202 -12.63 18.64 -17.58
CA THR A 202 -11.73 18.62 -18.74
C THR A 202 -12.42 17.74 -19.77
N ASP A 203 -12.92 18.32 -20.86
CA ASP A 203 -13.44 17.53 -21.98
C ASP A 203 -12.26 16.89 -22.69
N VAL A 204 -12.04 15.61 -22.36
CA VAL A 204 -11.03 14.76 -22.99
C VAL A 204 -11.76 13.84 -23.97
N PRO A 205 -11.36 13.78 -25.25
CA PRO A 205 -11.97 12.88 -26.21
C PRO A 205 -11.85 11.44 -25.73
N VAL A 206 -12.97 10.71 -25.75
CA VAL A 206 -13.09 9.35 -25.20
C VAL A 206 -12.04 8.40 -25.78
N ARG A 207 -11.70 8.56 -27.07
CA ARG A 207 -10.69 7.74 -27.73
C ARG A 207 -9.29 7.95 -27.14
N ALA A 208 -8.88 9.19 -26.91
CA ALA A 208 -7.57 9.49 -26.30
C ALA A 208 -7.50 9.00 -24.85
N ALA A 209 -8.58 9.15 -24.07
CA ALA A 209 -8.67 8.63 -22.71
C ALA A 209 -8.57 7.10 -22.67
N ARG A 210 -9.21 6.40 -23.62
CA ARG A 210 -9.11 4.93 -23.74
C ARG A 210 -7.71 4.49 -24.15
N LEU A 211 -7.06 5.17 -25.11
CA LEU A 211 -5.68 4.85 -25.52
C LEU A 211 -4.68 5.04 -24.38
N ALA A 212 -4.81 6.12 -23.62
CA ALA A 212 -4.02 6.35 -22.42
C ALA A 212 -4.25 5.27 -21.36
N ALA A 213 -5.51 4.88 -21.15
CA ALA A 213 -5.86 3.81 -20.22
C ALA A 213 -5.31 2.45 -20.66
N THR A 214 -5.39 2.10 -21.95
CA THR A 214 -4.84 0.84 -22.49
C THR A 214 -3.33 0.78 -22.33
N ALA A 215 -2.62 1.90 -22.57
CA ALA A 215 -1.17 1.96 -22.41
C ALA A 215 -0.75 1.82 -20.94
N GLY A 216 -1.44 2.51 -20.02
CA GLY A 216 -1.22 2.36 -18.58
C GLY A 216 -1.52 0.94 -18.09
N THR A 217 -2.60 0.33 -18.54
CA THR A 217 -2.93 -1.06 -18.18
C THR A 217 -1.97 -2.08 -18.78
N ALA A 218 -1.39 -1.81 -19.95
CA ALA A 218 -0.39 -2.70 -20.55
C ALA A 218 0.86 -2.81 -19.67
N VAL A 219 1.28 -1.72 -19.01
CA VAL A 219 2.39 -1.73 -18.04
C VAL A 219 2.05 -2.65 -16.85
N ILE A 220 0.83 -2.55 -16.33
CA ILE A 220 0.38 -3.36 -15.19
C ILE A 220 0.22 -4.83 -15.61
N ALA A 221 -0.31 -5.09 -16.81
CA ALA A 221 -0.40 -6.42 -17.39
C ALA A 221 1.00 -7.03 -17.58
N LEU A 222 1.99 -6.25 -18.02
CA LEU A 222 3.37 -6.71 -18.12
C LEU A 222 3.94 -7.13 -16.76
N SER A 223 3.66 -6.37 -15.69
CA SER A 223 4.03 -6.80 -14.33
C SER A 223 3.31 -8.07 -13.89
N VAL A 224 2.00 -8.17 -14.16
CA VAL A 224 1.15 -9.30 -13.72
C VAL A 224 1.33 -10.56 -14.56
N VAL A 225 1.82 -10.47 -15.80
CA VAL A 225 1.95 -11.61 -16.72
C VAL A 225 3.42 -11.99 -16.95
N VAL A 226 4.27 -11.00 -17.22
CA VAL A 226 5.66 -11.24 -17.63
C VAL A 226 6.57 -11.32 -16.42
N LEU A 227 6.52 -10.33 -15.51
CA LEU A 227 7.40 -10.32 -14.34
C LEU A 227 7.03 -11.42 -13.34
N SER A 228 5.74 -11.69 -13.22
CA SER A 228 5.22 -12.73 -12.33
C SER A 228 5.50 -14.15 -12.83
N TYR A 229 5.74 -14.35 -14.15
CA TYR A 229 5.94 -15.67 -14.77
C TYR A 229 7.02 -16.46 -14.02
N GLN A 230 6.74 -17.70 -13.62
CA GLN A 230 7.59 -18.48 -12.71
C GLN A 230 9.07 -18.44 -13.05
N ARG A 231 9.44 -18.56 -14.33
CA ARG A 231 10.86 -18.50 -14.75
C ARG A 231 11.48 -17.12 -14.54
N VAL A 232 10.74 -16.05 -14.80
CA VAL A 232 11.20 -14.67 -14.61
C VAL A 232 11.23 -14.31 -13.14
N ALA A 233 10.20 -14.72 -12.38
CA ALA A 233 10.16 -14.54 -10.93
C ALA A 233 11.29 -15.32 -10.24
N ALA A 234 11.54 -16.58 -10.63
CA ALA A 234 12.66 -17.36 -10.12
C ALA A 234 14.00 -16.73 -10.48
N ALA A 235 14.19 -16.30 -11.74
CA ALA A 235 15.42 -15.61 -12.14
C ALA A 235 15.63 -14.29 -11.38
N LEU A 236 14.57 -13.53 -11.11
CA LEU A 236 14.63 -12.32 -10.27
C LEU A 236 14.96 -12.64 -8.81
N GLN A 237 14.49 -13.78 -8.28
CA GLN A 237 14.75 -14.22 -6.91
C GLN A 237 16.16 -14.81 -6.73
N GLU A 238 16.66 -15.52 -7.74
CA GLU A 238 18.00 -16.13 -7.76
C GLU A 238 19.11 -15.13 -8.11
N PHE A 239 18.75 -13.94 -8.61
CA PHE A 239 19.72 -12.89 -8.87
C PHE A 239 20.36 -12.43 -7.55
N SER A 240 21.60 -12.87 -7.31
CA SER A 240 22.44 -12.40 -6.22
C SER A 240 23.73 -11.84 -6.80
N PRO A 241 23.99 -10.53 -6.70
CA PRO A 241 25.31 -9.99 -6.99
C PRO A 241 26.32 -10.54 -5.98
N ASP A 242 27.57 -10.73 -6.42
CA ASP A 242 28.65 -11.31 -5.60
C ASP A 242 28.80 -10.57 -4.27
N GLY A 243 28.55 -11.29 -3.16
CA GLY A 243 28.84 -11.00 -1.74
C GLY A 243 28.74 -9.54 -1.23
N GLY A 244 27.87 -9.29 -0.23
CA GLY A 244 27.88 -8.03 0.54
C GLY A 244 26.55 -7.70 1.22
N LEU A 245 26.40 -6.49 1.76
CA LEU A 245 25.15 -6.01 2.38
C LEU A 245 23.93 -6.05 1.42
N LEU A 246 24.18 -6.03 0.11
CA LEU A 246 23.19 -6.06 -0.97
C LEU A 246 23.13 -7.42 -1.69
N SER A 247 23.75 -8.47 -1.15
CA SER A 247 23.55 -9.82 -1.66
C SER A 247 22.11 -10.23 -1.39
N GLU A 248 21.45 -10.91 -2.34
CA GLU A 248 20.04 -11.35 -2.27
C GLU A 248 18.96 -10.24 -2.41
N PRO A 249 18.96 -9.41 -3.49
CA PRO A 249 17.88 -8.47 -3.78
C PRO A 249 16.54 -9.11 -4.13
N GLY A 250 16.50 -10.43 -4.36
CA GLY A 250 15.36 -11.16 -4.87
C GLY A 250 14.04 -10.91 -4.13
N ASP A 251 14.07 -10.92 -2.80
CA ASP A 251 12.86 -10.69 -1.99
C ASP A 251 12.36 -9.24 -2.09
N LEU A 252 13.28 -8.29 -2.18
CA LEU A 252 12.94 -6.87 -2.33
C LEU A 252 12.42 -6.59 -3.75
N LEU A 253 13.06 -7.15 -4.78
CA LEU A 253 12.59 -7.06 -6.17
C LEU A 253 11.20 -7.68 -6.31
N ARG A 254 10.97 -8.86 -5.72
CA ARG A 254 9.64 -9.47 -5.65
C ARG A 254 8.62 -8.53 -5.03
N GLN A 255 8.99 -7.90 -3.92
CA GLN A 255 8.09 -7.05 -3.16
C GLN A 255 7.66 -5.78 -3.91
N TRP A 256 8.55 -5.24 -4.74
CA TRP A 256 8.38 -3.96 -5.45
C TRP A 256 8.07 -4.10 -6.94
N LEU A 257 8.18 -5.29 -7.55
CA LEU A 257 7.93 -5.49 -8.98
C LEU A 257 6.78 -6.46 -9.27
N LEU A 258 6.48 -7.39 -8.36
CA LEU A 258 5.49 -8.44 -8.59
C LEU A 258 4.14 -8.07 -7.97
N LEU A 259 3.23 -7.60 -8.81
CA LEU A 259 1.82 -7.34 -8.45
C LEU A 259 1.01 -8.63 -8.24
N GLY A 260 1.45 -9.74 -8.83
CA GLY A 260 0.82 -11.05 -8.68
C GLY A 260 1.87 -12.16 -8.60
N ALA A 261 1.51 -13.29 -8.01
CA ALA A 261 2.28 -14.52 -8.12
C ALA A 261 1.70 -15.34 -9.28
N TRP A 262 2.49 -15.59 -10.33
CA TRP A 262 2.11 -16.55 -11.36
C TRP A 262 2.59 -17.91 -10.89
N ASP A 263 1.66 -18.79 -10.54
CA ASP A 263 1.96 -20.21 -10.47
C ASP A 263 1.38 -20.91 -11.71
N GLY A 264 2.17 -21.81 -12.30
CA GLY A 264 1.67 -22.73 -13.31
C GLY A 264 0.58 -23.64 -12.70
N PRO A 265 -0.21 -24.36 -13.51
CA PRO A 265 -1.12 -25.38 -12.98
C PRO A 265 -0.28 -26.47 -12.29
N ALA A 266 -0.04 -26.30 -10.99
CA ALA A 266 0.72 -27.22 -10.16
C ALA A 266 -0.23 -28.33 -9.70
N GLY A 267 -0.60 -29.23 -10.61
CA GLY A 267 -1.32 -30.47 -10.35
C GLY A 267 -2.75 -30.36 -9.77
N GLY A 268 -3.21 -29.17 -9.39
CA GLY A 268 -4.56 -28.92 -8.90
C GLY A 268 -5.63 -28.92 -10.01
N PRO A 269 -6.91 -29.06 -9.66
CA PRO A 269 -8.00 -29.02 -10.62
C PRO A 269 -8.01 -27.67 -11.37
N LEU A 270 -8.25 -27.71 -12.69
CA LEU A 270 -8.27 -26.55 -13.59
C LEU A 270 -9.15 -25.37 -13.09
N GLY A 271 -10.19 -25.70 -12.31
CA GLY A 271 -11.07 -24.73 -11.67
C GLY A 271 -10.32 -23.75 -10.76
N ASP A 272 -9.46 -24.24 -9.86
CA ASP A 272 -8.74 -23.41 -8.89
C ASP A 272 -7.75 -22.46 -9.60
N TRP A 273 -7.16 -22.92 -10.70
CA TRP A 273 -6.29 -22.11 -11.53
C TRP A 273 -7.05 -20.99 -12.26
N LEU A 274 -8.20 -21.30 -12.87
CA LEU A 274 -9.05 -20.29 -13.52
C LEU A 274 -9.56 -19.25 -12.52
N LEU A 275 -9.91 -19.69 -11.33
CA LEU A 275 -10.39 -18.85 -10.25
C LEU A 275 -9.32 -17.88 -9.75
N TYR A 276 -8.08 -18.38 -9.62
CA TYR A 276 -6.92 -17.56 -9.32
C TYR A 276 -6.70 -16.50 -10.42
N ARG A 277 -6.87 -16.86 -11.70
CA ARG A 277 -6.75 -15.94 -12.85
C ARG A 277 -7.89 -14.94 -12.97
N ALA A 278 -9.09 -15.29 -12.51
CA ALA A 278 -10.22 -14.36 -12.48
C ALA A 278 -9.88 -13.10 -11.65
N SER A 279 -9.06 -13.25 -10.60
CA SER A 279 -8.60 -12.11 -9.81
C SER A 279 -7.64 -11.18 -10.57
N ASP A 280 -6.75 -11.72 -11.41
CA ASP A 280 -5.85 -10.93 -12.26
C ASP A 280 -6.64 -10.18 -13.36
N VAL A 281 -7.64 -10.84 -13.95
CA VAL A 281 -8.54 -10.23 -14.94
C VAL A 281 -9.38 -9.13 -14.29
N LEU A 282 -9.89 -9.35 -13.07
CA LEU A 282 -10.63 -8.35 -12.31
C LEU A 282 -9.76 -7.12 -12.02
N LEU A 283 -8.51 -7.32 -11.56
CA LEU A 283 -7.52 -6.26 -11.37
C LEU A 283 -7.38 -5.43 -12.65
N LEU A 284 -7.07 -6.07 -13.78
CA LEU A 284 -6.86 -5.37 -15.05
C LEU A 284 -8.11 -4.65 -15.55
N ALA A 285 -9.29 -5.26 -15.40
CA ALA A 285 -10.56 -4.66 -15.78
C ALA A 285 -10.88 -3.42 -14.94
N VAL A 286 -10.72 -3.50 -13.61
CA VAL A 286 -10.92 -2.37 -12.69
C VAL A 286 -9.94 -1.25 -13.00
N VAL A 287 -8.66 -1.59 -13.19
CA VAL A 287 -7.61 -0.61 -13.53
C VAL A 287 -7.94 0.08 -14.84
N TRP A 288 -8.25 -0.67 -15.90
CA TRP A 288 -8.57 -0.10 -17.21
C TRP A 288 -9.78 0.80 -17.16
N TRP A 289 -10.83 0.34 -16.51
CA TRP A 289 -12.06 1.09 -16.34
C TRP A 289 -11.80 2.40 -15.58
N ALA A 290 -11.09 2.35 -14.46
CA ALA A 290 -10.83 3.53 -13.64
C ALA A 290 -9.85 4.49 -14.31
N LEU A 291 -8.78 4.01 -14.95
CA LEU A 291 -7.85 4.85 -15.73
C LEU A 291 -8.55 5.54 -16.91
N SER A 292 -9.50 4.87 -17.56
CA SER A 292 -10.28 5.48 -18.65
C SER A 292 -11.18 6.63 -18.19
N ARG A 293 -11.64 6.59 -16.93
CA ARG A 293 -12.47 7.63 -16.29
C ARG A 293 -11.64 8.75 -15.67
N LEU A 294 -10.40 8.46 -15.26
CA LEU A 294 -9.56 9.34 -14.45
C LEU A 294 -9.33 10.73 -15.07
N PRO A 295 -8.98 10.86 -16.37
CA PRO A 295 -8.78 12.16 -17.01
C PRO A 295 -10.02 13.08 -16.95
N GLY A 296 -11.22 12.51 -17.09
CA GLY A 296 -12.48 13.27 -17.02
C GLY A 296 -12.93 13.61 -15.58
N LEU A 297 -12.46 12.84 -14.60
CA LEU A 297 -12.71 13.11 -13.18
C LEU A 297 -11.80 14.22 -12.64
N LEU A 298 -10.58 14.34 -13.16
CA LEU A 298 -9.63 15.36 -12.75
C LEU A 298 -10.04 16.76 -13.21
N THR A 299 -9.88 17.72 -12.32
CA THR A 299 -10.02 19.16 -12.64
C THR A 299 -8.92 19.68 -13.56
N ARG A 300 -7.73 19.09 -13.51
CA ARG A 300 -6.63 19.29 -14.47
C ARG A 300 -5.80 18.02 -14.58
N VAL A 301 -5.49 17.62 -15.80
CA VAL A 301 -4.58 16.52 -16.10
C VAL A 301 -3.15 17.02 -15.91
N THR A 302 -2.50 16.55 -14.85
CA THR A 302 -1.08 16.81 -14.59
C THR A 302 -0.38 15.48 -14.35
N LEU A 303 0.91 15.40 -14.67
CA LEU A 303 1.71 14.19 -14.44
C LEU A 303 1.60 13.67 -13.00
N PRO A 304 1.79 14.48 -11.95
CA PRO A 304 1.69 13.96 -10.57
C PRO A 304 0.26 13.55 -10.19
N ALA A 305 -0.78 14.22 -10.72
CA ALA A 305 -2.17 13.83 -10.46
C ALA A 305 -2.54 12.51 -11.11
N MET A 306 -2.04 12.26 -12.32
CA MET A 306 -2.27 11.01 -13.04
C MET A 306 -1.43 9.88 -12.47
N ALA A 307 -0.19 10.14 -12.03
CA ALA A 307 0.66 9.15 -11.37
C ALA A 307 0.07 8.72 -10.03
N VAL A 308 -0.26 9.65 -9.14
CA VAL A 308 -0.91 9.34 -7.85
C VAL A 308 -2.26 8.68 -8.07
N GLY A 309 -3.04 9.16 -9.05
CA GLY A 309 -4.32 8.55 -9.41
C GLY A 309 -4.17 7.11 -9.92
N ALA A 310 -3.17 6.83 -10.76
CA ALA A 310 -2.88 5.49 -11.25
C ALA A 310 -2.45 4.55 -10.12
N VAL A 311 -1.61 5.01 -9.19
CA VAL A 311 -1.26 4.26 -7.97
C VAL A 311 -2.51 3.92 -7.15
N CYS A 312 -3.41 4.89 -6.94
CA CYS A 312 -4.66 4.64 -6.22
C CYS A 312 -5.53 3.59 -6.94
N VAL A 313 -5.63 3.69 -8.27
CA VAL A 313 -6.38 2.75 -9.10
C VAL A 313 -5.79 1.34 -9.07
N THR A 314 -4.46 1.20 -9.13
CA THR A 314 -3.80 -0.11 -9.01
C THR A 314 -4.01 -0.75 -7.65
N VAL A 315 -3.94 0.04 -6.57
CA VAL A 315 -4.20 -0.45 -5.22
C VAL A 315 -5.66 -0.87 -5.05
N LEU A 316 -6.62 -0.10 -5.59
CA LEU A 316 -8.04 -0.49 -5.58
C LEU A 316 -8.29 -1.78 -6.37
N GLY A 317 -7.66 -1.94 -7.53
CA GLY A 317 -7.77 -3.17 -8.30
C GLY A 317 -7.18 -4.38 -7.55
N LEU A 318 -6.05 -4.19 -6.84
CA LEU A 318 -5.46 -5.22 -5.99
C LEU A 318 -6.39 -5.62 -4.85
N LEU A 319 -6.96 -4.63 -4.15
CA LEU A 319 -7.90 -4.89 -3.05
C LEU A 319 -9.16 -5.59 -3.55
N ALA A 320 -9.69 -5.21 -4.72
CA ALA A 320 -10.83 -5.89 -5.34
C ALA A 320 -10.50 -7.36 -5.69
N ALA A 321 -9.32 -7.61 -6.26
CA ALA A 321 -8.84 -8.96 -6.54
C ALA A 321 -8.66 -9.79 -5.26
N GLN A 322 -8.13 -9.19 -4.19
CA GLN A 322 -7.98 -9.84 -2.88
C GLN A 322 -9.34 -10.17 -2.24
N LEU A 323 -10.30 -9.24 -2.29
CA LEU A 323 -11.66 -9.47 -1.79
C LEU A 323 -12.36 -10.60 -2.56
N LEU A 324 -12.18 -10.67 -3.89
CA LEU A 324 -12.70 -11.80 -4.68
C LEU A 324 -12.06 -13.11 -4.24
N ARG A 325 -10.73 -13.15 -4.03
CA ARG A 325 -10.04 -14.36 -3.54
C ARG A 325 -10.58 -14.80 -2.18
N ILE A 326 -10.76 -13.86 -1.25
CA ILE A 326 -11.35 -14.16 0.06
C ILE A 326 -12.75 -14.73 -0.13
N ALA A 327 -13.62 -14.05 -0.88
CA ALA A 327 -15.00 -14.47 -1.08
C ALA A 327 -15.14 -15.88 -1.68
N VAL A 328 -14.23 -16.28 -2.57
CA VAL A 328 -14.32 -17.61 -3.19
C VAL A 328 -13.60 -18.70 -2.37
N VAL A 329 -12.50 -18.38 -1.69
CA VAL A 329 -11.79 -19.34 -0.81
C VAL A 329 -12.60 -19.65 0.46
N GLN A 330 -13.47 -18.74 0.90
CA GLN A 330 -14.43 -18.94 2.01
C GLN A 330 -15.47 -20.05 1.77
N ALA A 331 -15.48 -20.71 0.61
CA ALA A 331 -16.35 -21.87 0.34
C ALA A 331 -15.87 -23.19 1.01
N GLY A 332 -14.70 -23.20 1.67
CA GLY A 332 -14.18 -24.35 2.40
C GLY A 332 -14.51 -24.33 3.90
N PRO A 333 -14.98 -25.44 4.52
CA PRO A 333 -15.44 -25.48 5.92
C PRO A 333 -14.34 -25.37 7.01
N GLN A 334 -13.10 -25.00 6.67
CA GLN A 334 -11.92 -25.18 7.56
C GLN A 334 -11.00 -23.96 7.73
N GLN A 335 -11.28 -22.81 7.12
CA GLN A 335 -10.39 -21.63 7.22
C GLN A 335 -11.07 -20.46 7.91
N ASP A 336 -10.56 -20.12 9.09
CA ASP A 336 -11.02 -19.03 9.93
C ASP A 336 -10.89 -17.67 9.19
N LEU A 337 -11.87 -16.79 9.39
CA LEU A 337 -12.09 -15.55 8.62
C LEU A 337 -10.88 -14.61 8.69
N LEU A 338 -10.16 -14.65 9.81
CA LEU A 338 -8.96 -13.86 10.07
C LEU A 338 -7.72 -14.38 9.33
N TYR A 339 -7.59 -15.69 9.15
CA TYR A 339 -6.49 -16.27 8.36
C TYR A 339 -6.64 -15.91 6.86
N SER A 340 -7.87 -15.83 6.36
CA SER A 340 -8.15 -15.37 4.98
C SER A 340 -7.78 -13.91 4.74
N THR A 341 -7.83 -13.06 5.79
CA THR A 341 -7.47 -11.64 5.69
C THR A 341 -5.96 -11.37 5.78
N ALA A 342 -5.14 -12.39 6.07
CA ALA A 342 -3.69 -12.27 6.14
C ALA A 342 -3.06 -11.77 4.81
N GLY A 343 -3.74 -11.97 3.68
CA GLY A 343 -3.30 -11.50 2.37
C GLY A 343 -3.58 -10.03 2.04
N ILE A 344 -4.38 -9.32 2.85
CA ILE A 344 -4.84 -7.96 2.53
C ILE A 344 -3.67 -6.98 2.52
N GLY A 345 -3.57 -6.19 1.45
CA GLY A 345 -2.51 -5.20 1.28
C GLY A 345 -1.20 -5.78 0.70
N ASN A 346 -1.16 -7.08 0.38
CA ASN A 346 -0.05 -7.61 -0.40
C ASN A 346 0.02 -6.98 -1.78
N GLY A 347 1.25 -6.69 -2.24
CA GLY A 347 1.49 -6.06 -3.55
C GLY A 347 1.34 -4.54 -3.58
N ILE A 348 1.00 -3.85 -2.47
CA ILE A 348 0.96 -2.38 -2.43
C ILE A 348 2.28 -1.73 -2.88
N PRO A 349 3.49 -2.19 -2.47
CA PRO A 349 4.73 -1.60 -2.97
C PRO A 349 4.89 -1.75 -4.49
N ALA A 350 4.53 -2.91 -5.05
CA ALA A 350 4.50 -3.13 -6.49
C ALA A 350 3.44 -2.30 -7.22
N ALA A 351 2.28 -2.07 -6.60
CA ALA A 351 1.27 -1.14 -7.12
C ALA A 351 1.78 0.30 -7.13
N LEU A 352 2.65 0.68 -6.19
CA LEU A 352 3.26 2.00 -6.17
C LEU A 352 4.19 2.20 -7.37
N THR A 353 5.13 1.29 -7.59
CA THR A 353 6.10 1.38 -8.71
C THR A 353 5.40 1.26 -10.06
N CYS A 354 4.62 0.20 -10.28
CA CYS A 354 3.92 -0.02 -11.54
C CYS A 354 2.83 1.01 -11.77
N GLY A 355 2.13 1.47 -10.73
CA GLY A 355 1.14 2.54 -10.81
C GLY A 355 1.75 3.88 -11.21
N LEU A 356 2.92 4.24 -10.66
CA LEU A 356 3.65 5.45 -11.05
C LEU A 356 4.07 5.39 -12.54
N VAL A 357 4.65 4.28 -12.97
CA VAL A 357 5.05 4.07 -14.38
C VAL A 357 3.83 4.10 -15.30
N ALA A 358 2.77 3.37 -14.94
CA ALA A 358 1.51 3.35 -15.70
C ALA A 358 0.89 4.75 -15.82
N GLY A 359 0.90 5.54 -14.75
CA GLY A 359 0.42 6.92 -14.77
C GLY A 359 1.29 7.83 -15.65
N ALA A 360 2.61 7.68 -15.60
CA ALA A 360 3.52 8.42 -16.47
C ALA A 360 3.27 8.09 -17.95
N VAL A 361 3.20 6.81 -18.31
CA VAL A 361 2.90 6.34 -19.67
C VAL A 361 1.53 6.80 -20.14
N ALA A 362 0.50 6.69 -19.29
CA ALA A 362 -0.84 7.17 -19.63
C ALA A 362 -0.84 8.69 -19.91
N THR A 363 -0.06 9.49 -19.17
CA THR A 363 0.04 10.92 -19.44
C THR A 363 0.80 11.28 -20.71
N THR A 364 1.87 10.56 -21.04
CA THR A 364 2.62 10.79 -22.27
C THR A 364 1.75 10.45 -23.47
N VAL A 365 1.09 9.29 -23.47
CA VAL A 365 0.15 8.88 -24.52
C VAL A 365 -0.99 9.88 -24.65
N LEU A 366 -1.60 10.31 -23.55
CA LEU A 366 -2.68 11.30 -23.60
C LEU A 366 -2.22 12.63 -24.21
N ARG A 367 -1.02 13.12 -23.84
CA ARG A 367 -0.45 14.34 -24.41
C ARG A 367 -0.15 14.20 -25.90
N LEU A 368 0.35 13.05 -26.34
CA LEU A 368 0.63 12.77 -27.75
C LEU A 368 -0.66 12.68 -28.57
N SER A 369 -1.69 11.99 -28.06
CA SER A 369 -2.98 11.86 -28.74
C SER A 369 -3.72 13.19 -28.87
N LEU A 370 -3.58 14.10 -27.91
CA LEU A 370 -4.19 15.44 -27.97
C LEU A 370 -3.44 16.39 -28.92
N ARG A 371 -2.13 16.20 -29.11
CA ARG A 371 -1.33 16.99 -30.07
C ARG A 371 -1.57 16.60 -31.53
N GLY A 372 -1.93 15.33 -31.78
CA GLY A 372 -2.23 14.82 -33.12
C GLY A 372 -3.70 14.93 -33.51
N ALA A 373 -4.56 15.53 -32.68
CA ALA A 373 -5.96 15.75 -33.04
C ALA A 373 -6.05 16.88 -34.09
N PRO A 374 -6.66 16.63 -35.26
CA PRO A 374 -6.88 17.68 -36.25
C PRO A 374 -7.76 18.78 -35.64
N ASP A 375 -7.44 20.04 -35.96
CA ASP A 375 -8.27 21.18 -35.56
C ASP A 375 -9.70 20.95 -36.06
N PRO A 376 -10.73 21.07 -35.20
CA PRO A 376 -12.13 20.96 -35.62
C PRO A 376 -12.62 22.17 -36.44
N ALA A 377 -11.71 22.89 -37.10
CA ALA A 377 -11.98 23.99 -38.00
C ALA A 377 -10.98 23.97 -39.16
N ALA A 378 -11.25 23.11 -40.14
CA ALA A 378 -10.75 23.21 -41.51
C ALA A 378 -11.86 22.80 -42.47
#